data_AF-C0QUM7-F1
#
_entry.id   AF-C0QUM7-F1
#
_cell.length_a   1.000
_cell.length_b   1.000
_cell.length_c   1.000
_cell.angle_alpha   90.00
_cell.angle_beta   90.00
_cell.angle_gamma   90.00
#
_symmetry.space_group_name_H-M   'P 1'
#
loop_
_entity.id
_entity.type
_entity.pdbx_description
1 polymer ?
#
loop_
_entity_poly.entity_id
_entity_poly.type
_entity_poly.pdbx_seq_one_letter_code
_entity_poly.pdbx_strand_id
1 'polypeptide(L)'
;MNIKEIKELAKKFTPQQLELCIDQTLKLGKPELEGCEVSGDVMEVINTLAKAQTVRELMEQGMSEIEAIRELARRIRKIQGAE
;
A
#
# COMPACT_ATOMS: atom_id res chain seq x y z
N MET A 1 2.15 8.25 8.18
CA MET A 1 2.26 7.12 7.22
C MET A 1 2.96 5.96 7.93
N ASN A 2 2.33 4.81 8.07
CA ASN A 2 2.95 3.64 8.69
C ASN A 2 3.86 2.90 7.67
N ILE A 3 5.11 3.34 7.56
CA ILE A 3 6.05 2.82 6.57
C ILE A 3 6.33 1.33 6.78
N LYS A 4 6.41 0.89 8.04
CA LYS A 4 6.73 -0.50 8.37
C LYS A 4 5.68 -1.46 7.82
N GLU A 5 4.41 -1.14 8.01
CA GLU A 5 3.27 -1.94 7.54
C GLU A 5 3.16 -1.95 6.02
N ILE A 6 3.24 -0.78 5.37
CA ILE A 6 3.26 -0.65 3.89
C ILE A 6 4.34 -1.55 3.29
N LYS A 7 5.52 -1.53 3.91
CA LYS A 7 6.69 -2.29 3.48
C LYS A 7 6.51 -3.79 3.65
N GLU A 8 5.94 -4.23 4.76
CA GLU A 8 5.65 -5.65 5.01
C GLU A 8 4.61 -6.19 4.03
N LEU A 9 3.53 -5.44 3.78
CA LEU A 9 2.49 -5.79 2.82
C LEU A 9 3.05 -5.89 1.39
N ALA A 10 3.83 -4.88 0.95
CA ALA A 10 4.42 -4.86 -0.39
C ALA A 10 5.42 -6.00 -0.65
N LYS A 11 6.00 -6.59 0.40
CA LYS A 11 6.86 -7.78 0.27
C LYS A 11 6.07 -9.07 0.18
N LYS A 12 4.99 -9.17 0.96
CA LYS A 12 4.21 -10.40 1.12
C LYS A 12 3.27 -10.64 -0.06
N PHE A 13 2.73 -9.57 -0.64
CA PHE A 13 1.67 -9.65 -1.62
C PHE A 13 2.10 -9.12 -2.99
N THR A 14 1.50 -9.71 -4.02
CA THR A 14 1.52 -9.19 -5.40
C THR A 14 0.60 -7.97 -5.55
N PRO A 15 0.75 -7.15 -6.60
CA PRO A 15 -0.18 -6.05 -6.86
C PRO A 15 -1.63 -6.53 -6.95
N GLN A 16 -1.88 -7.68 -7.58
CA GLN A 16 -3.22 -8.24 -7.75
C GLN A 16 -3.84 -8.68 -6.42
N GLN A 17 -3.03 -9.23 -5.51
CA GLN A 17 -3.50 -9.58 -4.17
C GLN A 17 -3.82 -8.33 -3.34
N LEU A 18 -3.01 -7.27 -3.46
CA LEU A 18 -3.27 -6.00 -2.77
C LEU A 18 -4.52 -5.32 -3.33
N GLU A 19 -4.71 -5.33 -4.65
CA GLU A 19 -5.95 -4.87 -5.29
C GLU A 19 -7.17 -5.64 -4.75
N LEU A 20 -7.08 -6.96 -4.65
CA LEU A 20 -8.15 -7.79 -4.06
C LEU A 20 -8.47 -7.37 -2.63
N CYS A 21 -7.47 -7.11 -1.79
CA CYS A 21 -7.70 -6.65 -0.42
C CYS A 21 -8.39 -5.28 -0.36
N ILE A 22 -8.02 -4.35 -1.27
CA ILE A 22 -8.65 -3.03 -1.37
C ILE A 22 -10.12 -3.20 -1.76
N ASP A 23 -10.39 -4.03 -2.76
CA ASP A 23 -11.73 -4.36 -3.24
C ASP A 23 -12.62 -4.98 -2.16
N GLN A 24 -12.06 -5.92 -1.39
CA GLN A 24 -12.75 -6.52 -0.24
C GLN A 24 -13.04 -5.47 0.83
N THR A 25 -12.07 -4.60 1.15
CA THR A 25 -12.26 -3.54 2.14
C THR A 25 -13.35 -2.56 1.72
N LEU A 26 -13.41 -2.21 0.44
CA LEU A 26 -14.47 -1.35 -0.12
C LEU A 26 -15.86 -1.99 -0.03
N LYS A 27 -15.96 -3.30 -0.29
CA LYS A 27 -17.25 -4.02 -0.37
C LYS A 27 -17.75 -4.50 1.00
N LEU A 28 -16.84 -4.95 1.86
CA LEU A 28 -17.10 -5.68 3.10
C LEU A 28 -16.69 -4.88 4.35
N GLY A 29 -16.01 -3.75 4.17
CA GLY A 29 -15.47 -2.93 5.25
C GLY A 29 -14.15 -3.45 5.84
N LYS A 30 -13.65 -4.60 5.37
CA LYS A 30 -12.37 -5.19 5.79
C LYS A 30 -11.78 -6.12 4.71
N PRO A 31 -10.46 -6.31 4.69
CA PRO A 31 -9.85 -7.37 3.88
C PRO A 31 -10.19 -8.74 4.49
N GLU A 32 -10.37 -9.74 3.64
CA GLU A 32 -10.61 -11.14 4.05
C GLU A 32 -9.48 -12.08 3.62
N LEU A 33 -8.57 -11.61 2.75
CA LEU A 33 -7.35 -12.34 2.42
C LEU A 33 -6.44 -12.41 3.65
N GLU A 34 -6.09 -13.62 4.05
CA GLU A 34 -5.23 -13.89 5.21
C GLU A 34 -3.88 -13.14 5.11
N GLY A 35 -3.50 -12.47 6.19
CA GLY A 35 -2.26 -11.70 6.30
C GLY A 35 -2.35 -10.29 5.71
N CYS A 36 -3.48 -9.91 5.12
CA CYS A 36 -3.76 -8.58 4.58
C CYS A 36 -4.49 -7.68 5.59
N GLU A 37 -4.67 -8.16 6.83
CA GLU A 37 -5.40 -7.45 7.88
C GLU A 37 -4.59 -6.22 8.34
N VAL A 38 -5.15 -5.05 8.06
CA VAL A 38 -4.64 -3.76 8.55
C VAL A 38 -5.61 -3.24 9.59
N SER A 39 -5.08 -2.70 10.68
CA SER A 39 -5.89 -2.06 11.72
C SER A 39 -6.23 -0.61 11.35
N GLY A 40 -7.43 -0.16 11.66
CA GLY A 40 -7.88 1.22 11.42
C GLY A 40 -9.31 1.27 10.92
N ASP A 41 -9.78 2.47 10.59
CA ASP A 41 -11.04 2.61 9.86
C ASP A 41 -10.89 2.17 8.38
N VAL A 42 -12.02 2.00 7.69
CA VAL A 42 -12.07 1.54 6.29
C VAL A 42 -11.16 2.39 5.38
N MET A 43 -11.14 3.71 5.57
CA MET A 43 -10.33 4.61 4.75
C MET A 43 -8.85 4.53 5.10
N GLU A 44 -8.50 4.38 6.38
CA GLU A 44 -7.12 4.14 6.82
C GLU A 44 -6.56 2.83 6.27
N VAL A 45 -7.36 1.76 6.28
CA VAL A 45 -7.01 0.46 5.72
C VAL A 45 -6.78 0.57 4.22
N ILE A 46 -7.74 1.11 3.46
CA ILE A 46 -7.61 1.31 2.01
C ILE A 46 -6.37 2.15 1.68
N ASN A 47 -6.15 3.24 2.41
CA ASN A 47 -4.99 4.10 2.20
C ASN A 47 -3.67 3.37 2.43
N THR A 48 -3.62 2.43 3.36
CA THR A 48 -2.42 1.64 3.67
C THR A 48 -2.18 0.59 2.59
N LEU A 49 -3.22 -0.14 2.19
CA LEU A 49 -3.17 -1.15 1.13
C LEU A 49 -2.78 -0.53 -0.21
N ALA A 50 -3.39 0.59 -0.61
CA ALA A 50 -3.08 1.28 -1.86
C ALA A 50 -1.61 1.78 -1.92
N LYS A 51 -1.08 2.24 -0.78
CA LYS A 51 0.34 2.61 -0.68
C LYS A 51 1.26 1.39 -0.79
N ALA A 52 0.89 0.26 -0.18
CA ALA A 52 1.62 -0.99 -0.32
C ALA A 52 1.63 -1.49 -1.77
N GLN A 53 0.48 -1.43 -2.45
CA GLN A 53 0.35 -1.77 -3.86
C GLN A 53 1.27 -0.92 -4.73
N THR A 54 1.25 0.41 -4.52
CA THR A 54 2.13 1.33 -5.24
C THR A 54 3.61 0.96 -5.05
N VAL A 55 4.02 0.66 -3.81
CA VAL A 55 5.42 0.24 -3.53
C VAL A 55 5.74 -1.07 -4.24
N ARG A 56 4.83 -2.04 -4.22
CA ARG A 56 5.01 -3.33 -4.89
C ARG A 56 5.15 -3.18 -6.40
N GLU A 57 4.32 -2.36 -7.03
CA GLU A 57 4.39 -2.06 -8.47
C GLU A 57 5.72 -1.39 -8.85
N LEU A 58 6.22 -0.46 -8.03
CA LEU A 58 7.53 0.17 -8.25
C LEU A 58 8.68 -0.84 -8.13
N MET A 59 8.57 -1.80 -7.21
CA MET A 59 9.54 -2.89 -7.10
C MET A 59 9.51 -3.81 -8.33
N GLU A 60 8.34 -4.07 -8.91
CA GLU A 60 8.22 -4.84 -10.16
C GLU A 60 8.80 -4.12 -11.38
N GLN A 61 8.86 -2.79 -11.34
CA GLN A 61 9.57 -1.97 -12.32
C GLN A 61 11.10 -1.98 -12.14
N GLY A 62 11.61 -2.74 -11.18
CA GLY A 62 13.04 -2.92 -10.94
C GLY A 62 13.64 -2.01 -9.87
N MET A 63 12.83 -1.22 -9.16
CA MET A 63 13.31 -0.41 -8.03
C MET A 63 13.59 -1.30 -6.82
N SER A 64 14.61 -0.96 -6.03
CA SER A 64 14.75 -1.54 -4.70
C SER A 64 13.61 -1.08 -3.79
N GLU A 65 13.34 -1.85 -2.75
CA GLU A 65 12.34 -1.53 -1.71
C GLU A 65 12.50 -0.10 -1.14
N ILE A 66 13.75 0.32 -0.90
CA ILE A 66 14.05 1.66 -0.34
C ILE A 66 13.76 2.75 -1.37
N GLU A 67 14.12 2.53 -2.63
CA GLU A 67 13.84 3.47 -3.73
C GLU A 67 12.34 3.60 -3.95
N ALA A 68 11.60 2.49 -3.95
CA ALA A 68 10.15 2.48 -4.10
C ALA A 68 9.45 3.27 -2.98
N ILE A 69 9.85 3.09 -1.72
CA ILE A 69 9.30 3.87 -0.59
C ILE A 69 9.63 5.36 -0.70
N ARG A 70 10.86 5.70 -1.11
CA ARG A 70 11.26 7.10 -1.32
C ARG A 70 10.45 7.75 -2.45
N GLU A 71 10.22 7.01 -3.53
CA GLU A 71 9.42 7.49 -4.66
C GLU A 71 7.96 7.66 -4.26
N LEU A 72 7.37 6.73 -3.50
CA LEU A 72 6.04 6.92 -2.91
C LEU A 72 5.99 8.21 -2.09
N ALA A 73 6.95 8.44 -1.19
CA ALA A 73 6.99 9.64 -0.36
C ALA A 73 7.14 10.92 -1.19
N ARG A 74 7.91 10.88 -2.28
CA ARG A 74 8.04 11.99 -3.24
C ARG A 74 6.70 12.31 -3.91
N ARG A 75 5.99 11.28 -4.40
CA ARG A 75 4.67 11.43 -5.04
C ARG A 75 3.64 12.04 -4.09
N ILE A 76 3.63 11.62 -2.82
CA ILE A 76 2.74 12.16 -1.79
C ILE A 76 3.03 13.65 -1.55
N ARG A 77 4.29 14.05 -1.34
CA ARG A 77 4.65 15.46 -1.11
C ARG A 77 4.25 16.37 -2.28
N LYS A 78 4.42 15.88 -3.50
CA LYS A 78 4.04 16.59 -4.72
C LYS A 78 2.54 16.90 -4.76
N ILE A 79 1.69 15.96 -4.33
CA ILE A 79 0.23 16.15 -4.28
C ILE A 79 -0.16 17.10 -3.14
N GLN A 80 0.55 17.04 -2.01
CA GLN A 80 0.27 17.86 -0.82
C GLN A 80 0.81 19.30 -0.92
N GLY A 81 1.43 19.69 -2.04
CA GLY A 81 1.97 21.04 -2.23
C GLY A 81 3.13 21.38 -1.29
N ALA A 82 3.81 20.36 -0.75
CA ALA A 82 4.93 20.52 0.17
C ALA A 82 6.29 20.60 -0.55
N GLU A 83 6.31 21.20 -1.75
CA GLU A 83 7.53 21.47 -2.53
C GLU A 83 8.14 22.83 -2.15
#